data_AF-A0A371SL42-F1
#
_entry.id   AF-A0A371SL42-F1
#
_cell.length_a   1.000
_cell.length_b   1.000
_cell.length_c   1.000
_cell.angle_alpha   90.00
_cell.angle_beta   90.00
_cell.angle_gamma   90.00
#
_symmetry.space_group_name_H-M   'P 1'
#
loop_
_entity.id
_entity.type
_entity.pdbx_description
1 polymer ?
#
loop_
_entity_poly.entity_id
_entity_poly.type
_entity_poly.pdbx_seq_one_letter_code
_entity_poly.pdbx_strand_id
1 'polypeptide(L)' 'MGTIAKYIVLLIAVIGQIVGIVFLFIDISKALTFYAFYMVAIVLLFALLVWERKREKEEDDENDYRDY' A
#
# COMPACT_ATOMS: atom_id res chain seq x y z
N MET A 1 -6.18 10.02 7.19
CA MET A 1 -5.14 10.72 6.38
C MET A 1 -5.78 11.56 5.29
N GLY A 2 -5.17 12.70 4.93
CA GLY A 2 -5.59 13.50 3.78
C GLY A 2 -5.60 12.66 2.49
N THR A 3 -6.55 12.94 1.60
CA THR A 3 -6.77 12.26 0.30
C THR A 3 -5.49 11.92 -0.45
N ILE A 4 -4.46 12.75 -0.34
CA ILE A 4 -3.14 12.62 -0.97
C ILE A 4 -2.40 11.33 -0.60
N ALA A 5 -2.42 10.87 0.65
CA ALA A 5 -1.64 9.68 1.06
C ALA A 5 -2.14 8.39 0.40
N LYS A 6 -3.47 8.24 0.28
CA LYS A 6 -4.10 7.13 -0.45
C LYS A 6 -3.71 7.14 -1.93
N TYR A 7 -3.67 8.31 -2.55
CA TYR A 7 -3.23 8.43 -3.95
C TYR A 7 -1.74 8.08 -4.12
N ILE A 8 -0.86 8.49 -3.20
CA ILE A 8 0.56 8.15 -3.26
C ILE A 8 0.76 6.64 -3.18
N VAL A 9 0.09 5.98 -2.24
CA VAL A 9 0.12 4.52 -2.08
C VAL A 9 -0.33 3.81 -3.36
N LEU A 10 -1.42 4.29 -3.95
CA LEU A 10 -1.99 3.71 -5.17
C LEU A 10 -1.06 3.94 -6.38
N LEU A 11 -0.42 5.10 -6.46
CA LEU A 11 0.53 5.47 -7.52
C LEU A 11 1.80 4.60 -7.44
N ILE A 12 2.33 4.36 -6.24
CA ILE A 12 3.46 3.44 -6.01
C ILE A 12 3.10 2.01 -6.45
N ALA A 13 1.89 1.55 -6.14
CA ALA A 13 1.43 0.22 -6.54
C ALA A 13 1.39 0.05 -8.06
N VAL A 14 0.86 1.05 -8.77
CA VAL A 14 0.78 1.06 -10.25
C VAL A 14 2.17 1.12 -10.89
N ILE A 15 3.07 1.98 -10.39
CA ILE A 15 4.44 2.05 -10.89
C ILE A 15 5.16 0.70 -10.71
N GLY A 16 5.03 0.09 -9.53
CA GLY A 16 5.64 -1.22 -9.27
C GLY A 16 5.16 -2.32 -10.23
N GLN A 17 3.90 -2.27 -10.63
CA GLN A 17 3.32 -3.18 -11.61
C GLN A 17 3.95 -2.99 -13.00
N ILE A 18 4.08 -1.75 -13.47
CA ILE A 18 4.69 -1.42 -14.76
C ILE A 18 6.16 -1.86 -14.80
N VAL A 19 6.92 -1.56 -13.74
CA VAL A 19 8.33 -1.96 -13.61
C VAL A 19 8.47 -3.49 -13.62
N GLY A 20 7.58 -4.20 -12.91
CA GLY A 20 7.57 -5.67 -12.91
C GLY A 20 7.30 -6.28 -14.28
N ILE A 21 6.37 -5.69 -15.05
CA ILE A 21 6.10 -6.11 -16.43
C ILE A 21 7.32 -5.88 -17.33
N VAL A 22 7.97 -4.73 -17.24
CA VAL A 22 9.19 -4.44 -18.03
C VAL A 22 10.31 -5.43 -17.69
N PHE A 23 10.47 -5.81 -16.42
CA PHE A 23 11.47 -6.79 -15.99
C PHE A 23 11.26 -8.19 -16.58
N LEU A 24 10.00 -8.61 -16.83
CA LEU A 24 9.70 -9.90 -17.47
C LEU A 24 10.27 -10.01 -18.89
N PHE A 25 10.42 -8.90 -19.60
CA PHE A 25 10.98 -8.87 -20.96
C PHE A 25 12.51 -8.82 -20.99
N ILE A 26 13.15 -8.49 -19.87
CA ILE A 26 14.61 -8.41 -19.77
C ILE A 26 15.21 -9.75 -19.32
N ASP A 27 14.69 -10.32 -18.24
CA ASP A 27 15.26 -11.54 -17.65
C ASP A 27 14.24 -12.23 -16.73
N ILE A 28 13.70 -13.37 -17.16
CA ILE A 28 12.68 -14.13 -16.42
C ILE A 28 13.17 -14.54 -15.02
N SER A 29 14.46 -14.83 -14.85
CA SER A 29 15.00 -15.23 -13.55
C SER A 29 15.01 -14.07 -12.57
N LYS A 30 15.38 -12.87 -13.03
CA LYS A 30 15.31 -11.65 -12.20
C LYS A 30 13.87 -11.21 -11.96
N ALA A 31 13.00 -11.39 -12.95
CA ALA A 31 11.58 -11.06 -12.83
C ALA A 31 10.89 -11.92 -11.77
N LEU A 32 11.22 -13.21 -11.66
CA LEU A 32 10.65 -14.08 -10.62
C LEU A 32 11.03 -13.59 -9.21
N THR A 33 12.29 -13.24 -8.99
CA THR A 33 12.76 -12.69 -7.71
C THR A 33 12.12 -11.34 -7.42
N PHE A 34 11.95 -10.49 -8.43
CA PHE A 34 11.26 -9.21 -8.29
C PHE A 34 9.79 -9.39 -7.92
N TYR A 35 9.09 -10.33 -8.56
CA TYR A 35 7.69 -10.65 -8.24
C TYR A 35 7.51 -11.21 -6.83
N ALA A 36 8.47 -12.02 -6.35
CA ALA A 36 8.47 -12.48 -4.97
C ALA A 36 8.56 -11.31 -3.97
N PHE A 37 9.47 -10.36 -4.21
CA PHE A 37 9.55 -9.14 -3.41
C PHE A 37 8.32 -8.24 -3.55
N TYR A 38 7.79 -8.11 -4.77
CA TYR A 38 6.60 -7.31 -5.05
C TYR A 38 5.37 -7.85 -4.31
N MET A 39 5.21 -9.17 -4.20
CA MET A 39 4.16 -9.79 -3.39
C MET A 39 4.28 -9.42 -1.91
N VAL A 40 5.48 -9.45 -1.34
CA VAL A 40 5.71 -9.02 0.05
C VAL A 40 5.37 -7.54 0.23
N ALA A 41 5.76 -6.70 -0.73
CA ALA A 41 5.45 -5.27 -0.70
C ALA A 41 3.94 -5.01 -0.75
N ILE A 42 3.18 -5.77 -1.56
CA ILE A 42 1.71 -5.69 -1.59
C ILE A 42 1.10 -6.07 -0.25
N VAL A 43 1.57 -7.15 0.39
CA VAL A 43 1.06 -7.58 1.70
C VAL A 43 1.31 -6.49 2.76
N LEU A 44 2.50 -5.89 2.77
CA LEU A 44 2.83 -4.77 3.66
C LEU A 44 1.95 -3.55 3.37
N LEU A 45 1.69 -3.25 2.10
CA LEU A 45 0.79 -2.18 1.68
C LEU A 45 -0.64 -2.39 2.19
N PHE A 46 -1.17 -3.60 2.07
CA PHE A 46 -2.48 -3.94 2.62
C PHE A 46 -2.50 -3.81 4.15
N ALA A 47 -1.46 -4.29 4.83
CA ALA A 47 -1.35 -4.14 6.28
C ALA A 47 -1.33 -2.66 6.71
N LEU A 48 -0.57 -1.83 5.99
CA LEU A 48 -0.50 -0.39 6.23
C LEU A 48 -1.88 0.27 6.05
N LEU A 49 -2.58 -0.03 4.95
CA LEU A 49 -3.92 0.49 4.68
C LEU A 49 -4.94 0.07 5.74
N VAL A 50 -4.87 -1.18 6.21
CA VAL A 50 -5.75 -1.68 7.28
C VAL A 50 -5.44 -1.01 8.61
N TRP A 51 -4.16 -0.87 8.95
CA TRP A 51 -3.74 -0.18 10.17
C TRP A 51 -4.15 1.28 10.17
N GLU A 52 -3.96 1.97 9.05
CA GLU A 52 -4.40 3.34 8.87
C GLU A 52 -5.93 3.49 9.01
N ARG A 53 -6.70 2.56 8.44
CA ARG A 53 -8.17 2.53 8.59
C ARG A 53 -8.62 2.25 10.02
N LYS A 54 -7.84 1.50 10.81
CA LYS A 54 -8.11 1.31 12.24
C LYS A 54 -7.79 2.59 13.03
N ARG A 55 -6.65 3.22 12.75
CA ARG A 55 -6.26 4.47 13.39
C ARG A 55 -7.23 5.61 13.10
N GLU A 56 -7.72 5.73 11.86
CA GLU A 56 -8.77 6.72 11.52
C GLU A 56 -10.03 6.52 12.39
N LYS A 57 -10.38 5.28 12.75
CA LYS A 57 -11.51 4.99 13.64
C LYS A 57 -11.19 5.25 15.11
N GLU A 58 -9.96 4.96 15.54
CA GLU A 58 -9.50 5.31 16.90
C GLU A 58 -9.45 6.83 17.09
N GLU A 59 -8.99 7.61 16.10
CA GLU A 59 -8.98 9.07 16.15
C GLU A 59 -10.41 9.67 16.18
N ASP A 60 -11.40 9.02 15.54
CA ASP A 60 -12.83 9.38 15.63
C ASP A 60 -13.44 8.96 16.99
N ASP A 61 -13.12 7.77 17.51
CA ASP A 61 -13.63 7.28 18.81
C ASP A 61 -13.01 8.04 20.00
N GLU A 62 -11.76 8.48 19.89
CA GLU A 62 -11.05 9.26 20.91
C GLU A 62 -11.49 10.75 20.90
N ASN A 63 -12.04 11.23 19.77
CA ASN A 63 -12.71 12.53 19.66
C ASN A 63 -14.24 12.44 19.82
N ASP A 64 -14.78 11.37 20.41
CA ASP A 64 -16.18 11.38 20.84
C ASP A 64 -16.32 12.35 22.03
N TYR A 65 -16.76 13.56 21.68
CA TYR A 65 -17.26 14.61 22.56
C TYR A 65 -18.33 14.07 23.51
N ARG A 66 -17.88 13.41 24.59
CA ARG A 66 -18.67 13.17 25.79
C ARG A 66 -18.82 14.48 26.57
N ASP A 67 -19.56 15.43 26.01
CA ASP A 67 -20.14 16.55 26.75
C ASP A 67 -21.50 16.89 26.13
N TYR A 68 -22.51 16.11 26.54
CA TYR A 68 -23.94 16.41 26.38
C TYR A 68 -24.62 16.18 27.73
#